data_AF-A0A7X3WQ93-F1
#
_entry.id   AF-A0A7X3WQ93-F1
#
_cell.length_a   1.000
_cell.length_b   1.000
_cell.length_c   1.000
_cell.angle_alpha   90.00
_cell.angle_beta   90.00
_cell.angle_gamma   90.00
#
_symmetry.space_group_name_H-M   'P 1'
#
loop_
_entity.id
_entity.type
_entity.pdbx_description
1 polymer ?
#
loop_
_entity_poly.entity_id
_entity_poly.type
_entity_poly.pdbx_seq_one_letter_code
_entity_poly.pdbx_strand_id
1 'polypeptide(L)' 'MIMQEFFYMDGKAFYVWGSYGITLAALAVGLALARLRKKKILKEIGESLER' A
#
# COMPACT_ATOMS: atom_id res chain seq x y z
N MET A 1 17.15 19.81 12.61
CA MET A 1 16.73 20.38 11.31
C MET A 1 15.48 19.69 10.75
N ILE A 2 15.41 18.36 10.58
CA ILE A 2 14.24 17.65 9.99
C ILE A 2 12.90 17.86 10.73
N MET A 3 12.87 17.76 12.06
CA MET A 3 11.63 17.91 12.85
C MET A 3 11.11 19.35 12.85
N GLN A 4 11.97 20.36 12.75
CA GLN A 4 11.52 21.76 12.78
C GLN A 4 10.84 22.15 11.48
N GLU A 5 11.37 21.79 10.31
CA GLU A 5 10.70 22.07 9.02
C GLU A 5 9.31 21.42 8.92
N PHE A 6 9.13 20.24 9.53
CA PHE A 6 7.84 19.56 9.61
C PHE A 6 6.78 20.31 10.40
N PHE A 7 7.15 20.88 11.56
CA PHE A 7 6.23 21.61 12.42
C PHE A 7 6.08 23.08 11.99
N TYR A 8 7.09 23.67 11.33
CA TYR A 8 7.07 25.06 10.86
C TYR A 8 6.29 25.28 9.55
N MET A 9 5.74 24.23 8.93
CA MET A 9 4.83 24.34 7.77
C MET A 9 3.38 24.73 8.15
N ASP A 10 3.17 25.46 9.25
CA ASP A 10 1.91 26.12 9.60
C ASP A 10 0.66 25.20 9.46
N GLY A 11 0.79 23.95 9.94
CA GLY A 11 -0.28 22.93 9.89
C GLY A 11 -0.47 22.18 8.56
N LYS A 12 0.20 22.58 7.46
CA LYS A 12 0.05 21.95 6.13
C LYS A 12 0.80 20.62 5.99
N ALA A 13 1.80 20.38 6.85
CA ALA A 13 2.58 19.14 6.82
C ALA A 13 1.70 17.90 6.99
N PHE A 14 0.64 17.97 7.80
CA PHE A 14 -0.28 16.86 7.99
C PHE A 14 -1.06 16.50 6.71
N TYR A 15 -1.45 17.51 5.91
CA TYR A 15 -2.11 17.29 4.62
C TYR A 15 -1.16 16.69 3.58
N VAL A 16 0.07 17.21 3.50
CA VAL A 16 1.09 16.72 2.56
C VAL A 16 1.47 15.29 2.91
N TRP A 17 1.89 15.03 4.16
CA TRP A 17 2.28 13.69 4.60
C TRP A 17 1.11 12.72 4.68
N GLY A 18 -0.09 13.21 5.00
CA GLY A 18 -1.32 12.43 4.93
C GLY A 18 -1.63 11.98 3.50
N SER A 19 -1.49 12.87 2.51
CA SER A 19 -1.68 12.53 1.10
C SER A 19 -0.66 11.48 0.62
N TYR A 20 0.62 11.64 0.95
CA TYR A 20 1.66 10.64 0.66
C TYR A 20 1.39 9.32 1.36
N GLY A 21 0.95 9.35 2.62
CA GLY A 21 0.58 8.16 3.40
C GLY A 21 -0.60 7.41 2.78
N ILE A 22 -1.64 8.13 2.35
CA ILE A 22 -2.80 7.56 1.67
C ILE A 22 -2.40 6.96 0.32
N THR A 23 -1.59 7.66 -0.47
CA THR A 23 -1.07 7.12 -1.75
C THR A 23 -0.24 5.87 -1.53
N LEU A 24 0.67 5.89 -0.55
CA LEU A 24 1.50 4.74 -0.20
C LEU A 24 0.64 3.55 0.29
N ALA A 25 -0.39 3.82 1.08
CA ALA A 25 -1.35 2.81 1.54
C ALA A 25 -2.12 2.20 0.35
N ALA A 26 -2.61 3.02 -0.59
CA ALA A 26 -3.31 2.54 -1.78
C ALA A 26 -2.40 1.62 -2.63
N LEU A 27 -1.13 2.02 -2.82
CA LEU A 27 -0.14 1.20 -3.51
C LEU A 27 0.13 -0.13 -2.77
N ALA A 28 0.30 -0.07 -1.44
CA ALA A 28 0.54 -1.24 -0.61
C ALA A 28 -0.63 -2.22 -0.67
N VAL A 29 -1.87 -1.73 -0.61
CA VAL A 29 -3.09 -2.54 -0.74
C VAL A 29 -3.16 -3.21 -2.12
N GLY A 30 -2.88 -2.48 -3.20
CA GLY A 30 -2.83 -3.04 -4.55
C GLY A 30 -1.79 -4.17 -4.67
N LEU A 31 -0.59 -3.94 -4.15
CA LEU A 31 0.49 -4.94 -4.10
C LEU A 31 0.14 -6.16 -3.25
N ALA A 32 -0.53 -5.96 -2.12
CA ALA A 32 -0.99 -7.05 -1.26
C ALA A 32 -2.06 -7.89 -1.96
N LEU A 33 -3.07 -7.25 -2.55
CA LEU A 33 -4.14 -7.91 -3.31
C LEU A 33 -3.58 -8.67 -4.51
N ALA A 34 -2.64 -8.10 -5.27
CA ALA A 34 -2.00 -8.79 -6.38
C ALA A 34 -1.27 -10.06 -5.94
N ARG A 35 -0.53 -9.99 -4.82
CA ARG A 35 0.15 -11.17 -4.25
C ARG A 35 -0.84 -12.24 -3.77
N LEU A 36 -1.93 -11.84 -3.12
CA LEU A 36 -2.95 -12.77 -2.64
C LEU A 36 -3.68 -13.45 -3.81
N ARG A 37 -4.07 -12.68 -4.84
CA ARG A 37 -4.72 -13.22 -6.04
C ARG A 37 -3.82 -14.18 -6.80
N LYS A 38 -2.53 -13.86 -6.95
CA LYS A 38 -1.57 -14.77 -7.59
C LYS A 38 -1.50 -16.12 -6.88
N LYS A 39 -1.45 -16.13 -5.55
CA LYS A 39 -1.46 -17.37 -4.75
C LYS A 39 -2.76 -18.16 -4.92
N LYS A 40 -3.90 -17.47 -4.94
CA LYS A 40 -5.22 -18.11 -5.13
C LYS A 40 -5.34 -18.79 -6.49
N ILE A 41 -4.96 -18.10 -7.56
CA ILE A 41 -5.04 -18.62 -8.94
C ILE A 41 -4.12 -19.84 -9.12
N LEU A 42 -2.87 -19.76 -8.63
CA LEU A 42 -1.93 -20.89 -8.69
C LEU A 42 -2.46 -22.12 -7.94
N LYS A 43 -3.10 -21.89 -6.78
CA LYS A 43 -3.72 -22.96 -6.01
C LYS A 43 -4.91 -23.59 -6.75
N GLU A 44 -5.80 -22.76 -7.29
CA GLU A 44 -6.97 -23.24 -8.05
C GLU A 44 -6.57 -24.04 -9.30
N ILE A 45 -5.55 -23.60 -10.03
CA ILE A 45 -5.03 -24.34 -11.19
C ILE A 45 -4.46 -25.70 -10.76
N GLY A 46 -3.67 -25.74 -9.68
CA GLY A 46 -3.12 -26.99 -9.14
C GLY A 46 -4.20 -28.00 -8.74
N GLU A 47 -5.22 -27.55 -8.00
CA GLU A 47 -6.35 -28.40 -7.59
C GLU A 47 -7.19 -28.88 -8.79
N SER A 48 -7.27 -28.09 -9.87
CA SER A 48 -8.00 -28.48 -11.08
C SER A 48 -7.28 -29.51 -11.96
N LEU A 49 -5.96 -29.67 -11.82
CA LEU A 49 -5.19 -30.69 -12.53
C LEU A 49 -5.22 -32.06 -11.83
N GLU A 50 -5.50 -32.10 -10.52
CA GLU A 50 -5.59 -33.35 -9.74
C GLU A 50 -6.98 -34.00 -9.80
N ARG A 51 -8.02 -33.30 -10.28
CA ARG A 51 -9.36 -33.86 -10.54
C ARG A 51 -9.49 -34.39 -11.95
#